data_AF-A0A957VL55-F1
#
_entry.id   AF-A0A957VL55-F1
#
_cell.length_a   1.000
_cell.length_b   1.000
_cell.length_c   1.000
_cell.angle_alpha   90.00
_cell.angle_beta   90.00
_cell.angle_gamma   90.00
#
_symmetry.space_group_name_H-M   'P 1'
#
loop_
_entity.id
_entity.type
_entity.pdbx_description
1 polymer ?
#
loop_
_entity_poly.entity_id
_entity_poly.type
_entity_poly.pdbx_seq_one_letter_code
_entity_poly.pdbx_strand_id
1 'polypeptide(L)'
;LFDAHVNKASIDARVRKRVAEYDPQKEEWYNTWLRPLLERIEISVRSWEEFIDGIAAFDPDSAAELRQFYAACLKYNGAPSTQGTTH
;
A
#
# COMPACT_ATOMS: atom_id res chain seq x y z
N LEU A 1 8.59 9.94 -5.66
CA LEU A 1 7.71 9.72 -4.50
C LEU A 1 7.03 8.36 -4.68
N PHE A 2 6.71 7.66 -3.60
CA PHE A 2 6.20 6.27 -3.66
C PHE A 2 4.81 6.16 -4.30
N ASP A 3 4.00 7.21 -4.16
CA ASP A 3 2.69 7.41 -4.80
C ASP A 3 2.71 7.28 -6.33
N ALA A 4 3.77 7.73 -6.99
CA ALA A 4 3.95 7.61 -8.43
C ALA A 4 4.02 6.14 -8.90
N HIS A 5 4.34 5.22 -8.00
CA HIS A 5 4.43 3.78 -8.28
C HIS A 5 3.18 3.01 -7.87
N VAL A 6 2.31 3.57 -7.02
CA VAL A 6 1.11 2.92 -6.48
C VAL A 6 -0.12 3.78 -6.80
N ASN A 7 -0.50 3.77 -8.08
CA ASN A 7 -1.69 4.45 -8.57
C ASN A 7 -2.49 3.53 -9.50
N LYS A 8 -3.71 3.95 -9.84
CA LYS A 8 -4.61 3.16 -10.68
C LYS A 8 -3.96 2.75 -12.01
N ALA A 9 -3.23 3.65 -12.66
CA ALA A 9 -2.60 3.38 -13.94
C ALA A 9 -1.44 2.38 -13.81
N SER A 10 -0.62 2.48 -12.77
CA SER A 10 0.47 1.51 -12.53
C SER A 10 -0.05 0.12 -12.18
N ILE A 11 -1.15 0.05 -11.42
CA ILE A 11 -1.83 -1.21 -11.09
C ILE A 11 -2.45 -1.83 -12.34
N ASP A 12 -3.20 -1.04 -13.11
CA ASP A 12 -3.84 -1.49 -14.35
C ASP A 12 -2.82 -2.05 -15.34
N ALA A 13 -1.77 -1.28 -15.64
CA ALA A 13 -0.72 -1.70 -16.57
C ALA A 13 -0.05 -3.00 -16.12
N ARG A 14 0.19 -3.15 -14.82
CA ARG A 14 0.85 -4.34 -14.26
C ARG A 14 -0.05 -5.57 -14.30
N VAL A 15 -1.34 -5.41 -14.02
CA VAL A 15 -2.28 -6.54 -14.07
C VAL A 15 -2.58 -6.93 -15.51
N ARG A 16 -2.78 -5.97 -16.41
CA ARG A 16 -3.01 -6.24 -17.84
C ARG A 16 -1.84 -7.01 -18.47
N LYS A 17 -0.60 -6.64 -18.15
CA LYS A 17 0.59 -7.38 -18.58
C LYS A 17 0.54 -8.84 -18.12
N ARG A 18 0.17 -9.09 -16.87
CA ARG A 18 0.07 -10.46 -16.32
C ARG A 18 -1.07 -11.25 -16.95
N VAL A 19 -2.23 -10.64 -17.16
CA VAL A 19 -3.36 -11.29 -17.84
C VAL A 19 -2.94 -11.79 -19.23
N ALA A 20 -2.22 -10.96 -19.98
CA ALA A 20 -1.67 -11.32 -21.28
C ALA A 20 -0.60 -12.44 -21.22
N GLU A 21 0.16 -12.53 -20.12
CA GLU A 21 1.22 -13.54 -19.94
C GLU A 21 0.69 -14.92 -19.51
N TYR A 22 -0.40 -14.98 -18.75
CA TYR A 22 -0.85 -16.24 -18.12
C TYR A 22 -1.94 -16.99 -18.90
N ASP A 23 -3.05 -16.34 -19.26
CA ASP A 23 -4.19 -17.04 -19.86
C ASP A 23 -5.22 -16.05 -20.46
N PRO A 24 -5.58 -16.16 -21.75
CA PRO A 24 -6.67 -15.41 -22.37
C PRO A 24 -8.01 -15.49 -21.63
N GLN A 25 -8.29 -16.55 -20.88
CA GLN A 25 -9.51 -16.68 -20.07
C GLN A 25 -9.57 -15.68 -18.92
N LYS A 26 -8.44 -15.06 -18.53
CA LYS A 26 -8.40 -14.00 -17.51
C LYS A 26 -8.77 -12.62 -18.06
N GLU A 27 -8.87 -12.48 -19.38
CA GLU A 27 -9.30 -11.24 -20.03
C GLU A 27 -10.74 -10.87 -19.65
N GLU A 28 -11.63 -11.85 -19.52
CA GLU A 28 -13.00 -11.63 -19.05
C GLU A 28 -13.01 -11.06 -17.63
N TRP A 29 -12.27 -11.69 -16.71
CA TRP A 29 -12.15 -11.20 -15.33
C TRP A 29 -11.58 -9.79 -15.27
N TYR A 30 -10.53 -9.50 -16.04
CA TYR A 30 -9.93 -8.17 -16.09
C TYR A 30 -10.94 -7.10 -16.53
N ASN A 31 -11.68 -7.38 -17.62
CA ASN A 31 -12.63 -6.44 -18.20
C ASN A 31 -13.92 -6.28 -17.39
N THR A 32 -14.40 -7.33 -16.73
CA THR A 32 -15.70 -7.35 -16.03
C THR A 32 -15.58 -7.05 -14.53
N TRP A 33 -14.43 -7.33 -13.91
CA TRP A 33 -14.23 -7.13 -12.47
C TRP A 33 -13.19 -6.06 -12.17
N LEU A 34 -11.96 -6.21 -12.64
CA LEU A 34 -10.87 -5.34 -12.20
C LEU A 34 -11.02 -3.92 -12.70
N ARG A 35 -11.21 -3.74 -14.02
CA ARG A 35 -11.29 -2.39 -14.60
C ARG A 35 -12.45 -1.57 -14.00
N PRO A 36 -13.69 -2.11 -13.89
CA PRO A 36 -14.77 -1.41 -13.21
C PRO A 36 -14.49 -1.11 -11.73
N LEU A 37 -13.79 -2.01 -11.02
CA LEU A 37 -13.40 -1.77 -9.63
C LEU A 37 -12.42 -0.59 -9.53
N LEU A 38 -11.38 -0.57 -10.36
CA LEU A 38 -10.37 0.50 -10.37
C LEU A 38 -10.98 1.87 -10.68
N GLU A 39 -12.03 1.94 -11.52
CA GLU A 39 -12.76 3.17 -11.78
C GLU A 39 -13.48 3.69 -10.53
N ARG A 40 -14.00 2.78 -9.69
CA ARG A 40 -14.87 3.11 -8.54
C ARG A 40 -14.15 3.33 -7.21
N ILE A 41 -12.97 2.76 -7.03
CA ILE A 41 -12.22 2.90 -5.77
C ILE A 41 -11.28 4.11 -5.79
N GLU A 42 -10.92 4.63 -4.63
CA GLU A 42 -9.82 5.57 -4.48
C GLU A 42 -8.56 4.82 -4.05
N ILE A 43 -7.40 5.20 -4.58
CA ILE A 43 -6.10 4.65 -4.19
C ILE A 43 -5.27 5.81 -3.71
N SER A 44 -4.87 5.77 -2.43
CA SER A 44 -3.99 6.76 -1.83
C SER A 44 -2.88 6.05 -1.06
N VAL A 45 -1.70 6.69 -1.03
CA VAL A 45 -0.62 6.29 -0.12
C VAL A 45 -0.86 7.01 1.20
N ARG A 46 -0.89 6.23 2.28
CA ARG A 46 -1.00 6.73 3.65
C ARG A 46 0.21 6.31 4.44
N SER A 47 0.63 7.17 5.37
CA SER A 47 1.59 6.79 6.40
C SER A 47 0.99 5.71 7.31
N TRP A 48 1.86 5.01 8.04
CA TRP A 48 1.42 4.04 9.04
C TRP A 48 0.60 4.72 10.14
N GLU A 49 1.02 5.92 10.53
CA GLU A 49 0.36 6.75 11.52
C GLU A 49 -1.06 7.11 11.08
N GLU A 50 -1.24 7.66 9.87
CA GLU A 50 -2.57 7.99 9.34
C GLU A 50 -3.48 6.76 9.23
N PHE A 51 -2.92 5.61 8.84
CA PHE A 51 -3.70 4.37 8.71
C PHE A 51 -4.19 3.87 10.08
N ILE A 52 -3.32 3.88 11.09
CA ILE A 52 -3.69 3.45 12.45
C ILE A 52 -4.69 4.42 13.09
N ASP A 53 -4.54 5.73 12.84
CA ASP A 53 -5.50 6.73 13.31
C ASP A 53 -6.89 6.52 12.70
N GLY A 54 -6.96 6.10 11.44
CA GLY A 54 -8.21 5.70 10.79
C GLY A 54 -8.88 4.48 11.46
N ILE A 55 -8.08 3.49 11.87
CA ILE A 55 -8.59 2.30 12.59
C ILE A 55 -9.13 2.70 13.97
N ALA A 56 -8.43 3.59 14.68
CA ALA A 56 -8.79 4.01 16.03
C ALA A 56 -10.21 4.60 16.12
N ALA A 57 -10.74 5.16 15.02
CA ALA A 57 -12.10 5.69 14.95
C ALA A 57 -13.19 4.60 15.06
N PHE A 58 -12.88 3.35 14.73
CA PHE A 58 -13.84 2.24 14.71
C PHE A 58 -13.45 1.09 15.65
N ASP A 59 -12.15 0.88 15.87
CA ASP A 59 -11.59 -0.18 16.71
C ASP A 59 -10.36 0.34 17.49
N PRO A 60 -10.58 0.98 18.65
CA PRO A 60 -9.51 1.55 19.46
C PRO A 60 -8.52 0.51 20.00
N ASP A 61 -9.00 -0.72 20.28
CA ASP A 61 -8.17 -1.77 20.88
C ASP A 61 -7.16 -2.29 19.86
N SER A 62 -7.62 -2.64 18.65
CA SER A 62 -6.71 -3.02 17.55
C SER A 62 -5.75 -1.88 17.18
N ALA A 63 -6.22 -0.63 17.18
CA ALA A 63 -5.36 0.51 16.92
C ALA A 63 -4.23 0.64 17.96
N ALA A 64 -4.53 0.41 19.25
CA ALA A 64 -3.53 0.44 20.31
C ALA A 64 -2.46 -0.65 20.13
N GLU A 65 -2.86 -1.87 19.77
CA GLU A 65 -1.93 -2.96 19.46
C GLU A 65 -1.04 -2.63 18.26
N LEU A 66 -1.63 -2.11 17.18
CA LEU A 66 -0.90 -1.70 15.97
C LEU A 66 0.10 -0.56 16.26
N ARG A 67 -0.26 0.42 17.10
CA ARG A 67 0.68 1.48 17.52
C ARG A 67 1.88 0.91 18.26
N GLN A 68 1.67 -0.03 19.17
CA GLN A 68 2.77 -0.66 19.92
C GLN A 68 3.69 -1.45 18.98
N PHE A 69 3.11 -2.23 18.08
CA PHE A 69 3.86 -2.96 17.07
C PHE A 69 4.69 -2.02 16.19
N TYR A 70 4.07 -0.96 15.65
CA TYR A 70 4.75 0.00 14.80
C TYR A 70 5.89 0.74 15.54
N ALA A 71 5.68 1.10 16.81
CA ALA A 71 6.72 1.68 17.65
C ALA A 71 7.92 0.71 17.83
N ALA A 72 7.67 -0.59 17.97
CA ALA A 72 8.73 -1.59 18.01
C ALA A 72 9.48 -1.65 16.67
N CYS A 73 8.78 -1.62 15.54
CA CYS A 73 9.42 -1.54 14.22
C CYS A 73 10.31 -0.30 14.08
N LEU A 74 9.86 0.88 14.51
CA LEU A 74 10.67 2.09 14.50
C LEU A 74 11.91 1.96 15.38
N LYS A 75 11.78 1.35 16.56
CA LYS A 75 12.93 1.13 17.46
C LYS A 75 14.02 0.26 16.84
N TYR A 76 13.64 -0.81 16.12
CA TYR A 76 14.61 -1.78 15.60
C TYR A 76 15.02 -1.54 14.14
N ASN A 77 14.19 -0.87 13.34
CA ASN A 77 14.40 -0.65 11.91
C ASN A 77 14.57 0.84 11.52
N GLY A 78 14.37 1.77 12.46
CA GLY A 78 14.23 3.21 12.20
C GLY A 78 15.53 4.02 12.07
N ALA A 79 16.69 3.39 11.89
CA ALA A 79 17.93 4.11 11.61
C ALA A 79 18.61 3.58 10.34
N PRO A 80 18.67 4.35 9.23
CA PRO A 80 19.94 4.44 8.54
C PRO A 80 20.92 5.10 9.50
N SER A 81 22.03 4.44 9.79
CA SER A 81 23.16 5.01 10.50
C SER A 81 23.59 6.30 9.78
N THR A 82 23.24 7.46 10.33
CA THR A 82 23.94 8.70 10.02
C THR A 82 25.34 8.53 10.62
N GLN A 83 26.27 7.97 9.85
CA GLN A 83 27.67 8.05 10.18
C GLN A 83 28.03 9.53 10.25
N GLY A 84 28.33 10.00 11.46
CA GLY A 84 28.91 11.31 11.68
C GLY A 84 30.19 11.41 10.86
N THR A 85 30.19 12.33 9.89
CA THR A 85 31.43 12.83 9.32
C THR A 85 31.97 13.85 10.32
N THR A 86 32.87 13.40 11.19
CA THR A 86 33.66 14.31 12.02
C THR A 86 34.78 14.87 11.12
N HIS A 87 34.77 16.19 10.94
CA HIS A 87 35.87 16.97 10.37
C HIS A 87 37.07 17.02 11.31
#